data_AF-A0A933QDY9-F1
#
_entry.id   AF-A0A933QDY9-F1
#
_cell.length_a   1.000
_cell.length_b   1.000
_cell.length_c   1.000
_cell.angle_alpha   90.00
_cell.angle_beta   90.00
_cell.angle_gamma   90.00
#
_symmetry.space_group_name_H-M   'P 1'
#
loop_
_entity.id
_entity.type
_entity.pdbx_description
1 polymer ?
#
loop_
_entity_poly.entity_id
_entity_poly.type
_entity_poly.pdbx_seq_one_letter_code
_entity_poly.pdbx_strand_id
1 'polypeptide(L)'
;MKTIFVALVALLVGSNIWWLYQTIDQAVTLSYRDQVLYEATNRVSALTTIANETLRGKSKADADAMLRRLFPDETHFEKDGALNTSWLSLNISPDGKVVGVNQDETMQHWAKPLQSPPK
;
A
#
# COMPACT_ATOMS: atom_id res chain seq x y z
N MET A 1 -45.90 -23.45 -26.01
CA MET A 1 -44.83 -24.31 -25.46
C MET A 1 -43.48 -24.10 -26.15
N LYS A 2 -43.37 -24.23 -27.48
CA LYS A 2 -42.08 -24.10 -28.19
C LYS A 2 -41.37 -22.74 -27.98
N THR A 3 -42.13 -21.65 -28.00
CA THR A 3 -41.61 -20.29 -27.76
C THR A 3 -41.08 -20.11 -26.33
N ILE A 4 -41.81 -20.61 -25.34
CA ILE A 4 -41.39 -20.60 -23.92
C ILE A 4 -40.10 -21.40 -23.76
N PHE A 5 -40.02 -22.58 -24.37
CA PHE A 5 -38.81 -23.40 -24.32
C PHE A 5 -37.59 -22.68 -24.91
N VAL A 6 -37.76 -22.05 -26.08
CA VAL A 6 -36.70 -21.25 -26.71
C VAL A 6 -36.29 -20.07 -25.83
N ALA A 7 -37.26 -19.36 -25.23
CA ALA A 7 -36.97 -18.26 -24.32
C ALA A 7 -36.21 -18.71 -23.08
N LEU A 8 -36.57 -19.86 -22.48
CA LEU A 8 -35.88 -20.42 -21.33
C LEU A 8 -34.44 -20.83 -21.65
N VAL A 9 -34.21 -21.45 -22.82
CA VAL A 9 -32.86 -21.79 -23.28
C VAL A 9 -32.04 -20.53 -23.52
N ALA A 10 -32.60 -19.51 -24.17
CA ALA A 10 -31.92 -18.25 -24.39
C ALA A 10 -31.57 -17.54 -23.06
N LEU A 11 -32.49 -17.56 -22.10
CA LEU A 11 -32.25 -17.01 -20.76
C LEU A 11 -31.16 -17.78 -20.01
N LEU A 12 -31.17 -19.11 -20.10
CA LEU A 12 -30.15 -19.96 -19.49
C LEU A 12 -28.78 -19.67 -20.09
N VAL A 13 -28.65 -19.65 -21.42
CA VAL A 13 -27.36 -19.38 -22.07
C VAL A 13 -26.90 -17.95 -21.80
N GLY A 14 -27.80 -16.97 -21.93
CA GLY A 14 -27.48 -15.57 -21.70
C GLY A 14 -27.03 -15.29 -20.26
N SER A 15 -27.72 -15.85 -19.27
CA SER A 15 -27.33 -15.68 -17.86
C SER A 15 -25.98 -16.33 -17.55
N ASN A 16 -25.68 -17.51 -18.10
CA ASN A 16 -24.39 -18.15 -17.90
C ASN A 16 -23.23 -17.38 -18.57
N ILE A 17 -23.44 -16.87 -19.78
CA ILE A 17 -22.45 -16.03 -20.48
C ILE A 17 -22.21 -14.73 -19.69
N TRP A 18 -23.27 -14.11 -19.18
CA TRP A 18 -23.17 -12.91 -18.35
C TRP A 18 -22.33 -13.15 -17.10
N TRP A 19 -22.58 -14.23 -16.36
CA TRP A 19 -21.79 -14.60 -15.19
C TRP A 19 -20.32 -14.85 -15.54
N LEU A 20 -20.05 -15.60 -16.61
CA LEU A 20 -18.68 -15.87 -17.06
C LEU A 20 -17.93 -14.57 -17.38
N TYR A 21 -18.56 -13.65 -18.11
CA TYR A 21 -17.98 -12.34 -18.41
C TYR A 21 -17.66 -11.56 -17.13
N GLN A 22 -18.63 -11.46 -16.21
CA GLN A 22 -18.45 -10.76 -14.94
C GLN A 22 -17.32 -11.36 -14.10
N THR A 23 -17.19 -12.69 -14.05
CA THR A 23 -16.12 -13.35 -13.30
C THR A 23 -14.74 -13.04 -13.90
N ILE A 24 -14.61 -13.05 -15.23
CA ILE A 24 -13.34 -12.70 -15.89
C ILE A 24 -12.98 -11.24 -15.64
N ASP A 25 -13.93 -10.33 -15.83
CA ASP A 25 -13.72 -8.89 -15.63
C ASP A 25 -13.31 -8.57 -14.19
N GLN A 26 -13.98 -9.19 -13.21
CA GLN A 26 -13.61 -9.06 -11.80
C GLN A 26 -12.22 -9.63 -11.50
N ALA A 27 -11.87 -10.80 -12.05
CA ALA A 27 -10.55 -11.40 -11.84
C ALA A 27 -9.44 -10.51 -12.39
N VAL A 28 -9.64 -9.93 -13.58
CA VAL A 28 -8.69 -8.98 -14.19
C VAL A 28 -8.57 -7.71 -13.33
N THR A 29 -9.70 -7.16 -12.88
CA THR A 29 -9.71 -5.96 -12.03
C THR A 29 -8.98 -6.20 -10.71
N LEU A 30 -9.22 -7.35 -10.07
CA LEU A 30 -8.52 -7.73 -8.85
C LEU A 30 -7.02 -7.88 -9.09
N SER A 31 -6.62 -8.52 -10.20
CA SER A 31 -5.20 -8.68 -10.53
C SER A 31 -4.49 -7.34 -10.72
N TYR A 32 -5.12 -6.38 -11.40
CA TYR A 32 -4.52 -5.04 -11.56
C TYR A 32 -4.41 -4.31 -10.23
N ARG A 33 -5.45 -4.38 -9.39
CA ARG A 33 -5.42 -3.76 -8.06
C ARG A 33 -4.29 -4.34 -7.21
N ASP A 34 -4.14 -5.65 -7.20
CA ASP A 34 -3.12 -6.34 -6.41
C ASP A 34 -1.72 -6.00 -6.92
N GLN A 35 -1.53 -5.87 -8.24
CA GLN A 35 -0.25 -5.41 -8.79
C GLN A 35 0.08 -3.97 -8.37
N VAL A 36 -0.88 -3.05 -8.43
CA VAL A 36 -0.66 -1.65 -8.01
C VAL A 36 -0.30 -1.58 -6.53
N LEU A 37 -0.98 -2.36 -5.67
CA LEU A 37 -0.67 -2.44 -4.26
C LEU A 37 0.72 -3.02 -4.01
N TYR A 38 1.09 -4.07 -4.73
CA TYR A 38 2.41 -4.66 -4.65
C TYR A 38 3.50 -3.65 -5.03
N GLU A 39 3.36 -2.97 -6.18
CA GLU A 39 4.33 -1.96 -6.62
C GLU A 39 4.42 -0.78 -5.64
N ALA A 40 3.29 -0.25 -5.16
CA ALA A 40 3.26 0.83 -4.20
C ALA A 40 3.96 0.43 -2.89
N THR A 41 3.70 -0.77 -2.39
CA THR A 41 4.31 -1.29 -1.17
C THR A 41 5.82 -1.44 -1.32
N ASN A 42 6.30 -1.99 -2.44
CA ASN A 42 7.73 -2.12 -2.68
C ASN A 42 8.42 -0.76 -2.87
N ARG A 43 7.75 0.22 -3.49
CA ARG A 43 8.26 1.60 -3.60
C ARG A 43 8.38 2.27 -2.24
N VAL A 44 7.34 2.19 -1.41
CA VAL A 44 7.39 2.71 -0.03
C VAL A 44 8.52 2.03 0.72
N SER A 45 8.67 0.71 0.59
CA SER A 45 9.73 -0.03 1.26
C SER A 45 11.13 0.45 0.87
N ALA A 46 11.41 0.55 -0.43
CA ALA A 46 12.68 1.06 -0.92
C ALA A 46 12.95 2.51 -0.47
N LEU A 47 11.94 3.37 -0.49
CA LEU A 47 12.06 4.75 -0.02
C LEU A 47 12.31 4.82 1.50
N THR A 48 11.67 3.95 2.30
CA THR A 48 11.94 3.85 3.74
C THR A 48 13.39 3.42 3.99
N THR A 49 13.94 2.49 3.20
CA THR A 49 15.36 2.10 3.31
C THR A 49 16.28 3.28 2.99
N ILE A 50 16.03 4.00 1.89
CA ILE A 50 16.84 5.18 1.52
C ILE A 50 16.73 6.27 2.59
N ALA A 51 15.53 6.52 3.10
CA ALA A 51 15.31 7.50 4.15
C ALA A 51 16.02 7.11 5.45
N ASN A 52 16.01 5.81 5.81
CA ASN A 52 16.76 5.28 6.95
C ASN A 52 18.26 5.53 6.80
N GLU A 53 18.85 5.17 5.66
CA GLU A 53 20.27 5.40 5.38
C GLU A 53 20.62 6.90 5.40
N THR A 54 19.71 7.76 4.96
CA THR A 54 19.94 9.21 4.89
C THR A 54 19.77 9.91 6.24
N LEU A 55 18.78 9.50 7.04
CA LEU A 55 18.41 10.19 8.27
C LEU A 55 19.11 9.61 9.50
N ARG A 56 19.51 8.34 9.48
CA ARG A 56 20.14 7.69 10.63
C ARG A 56 21.38 8.48 11.11
N GLY A 57 21.45 8.70 12.41
CA GLY A 57 22.53 9.43 13.07
C GLY A 57 22.42 10.95 12.98
N LYS A 58 21.47 11.52 12.21
CA LYS A 58 21.18 12.97 12.25
C LYS A 58 20.60 13.35 13.60
N SER A 59 20.84 14.61 14.00
CA SER A 59 20.18 15.16 15.18
C SER A 59 18.68 15.30 14.92
N LYS A 60 17.89 15.20 15.98
CA LYS A 60 16.45 15.48 15.94
C LYS A 60 16.12 16.86 15.36
N ALA A 61 16.92 17.89 15.68
CA ALA A 61 16.72 19.24 15.17
C ALA A 61 16.91 19.32 13.65
N ASP A 62 17.95 18.66 13.13
CA ASP A 62 18.19 18.59 11.68
C ASP A 62 17.08 17.80 10.96
N ALA A 63 16.59 16.73 11.59
CA ALA A 63 15.49 15.94 11.07
C ALA A 63 14.18 16.74 11.02
N ASP A 64 13.83 17.48 12.09
CA ASP A 64 12.65 18.35 12.10
C ASP A 64 12.77 19.48 11.07
N ALA A 65 13.93 20.13 10.97
CA ALA A 65 14.17 21.16 9.96
C ALA A 65 14.01 20.61 8.52
N MET A 66 14.48 19.39 8.27
CA MET A 66 14.31 18.71 6.99
C MET A 66 12.84 18.42 6.71
N LEU A 67 12.10 17.87 7.69
CA LEU A 67 10.67 17.61 7.55
C LEU A 67 9.91 18.91 7.26
N ARG A 68 10.21 20.01 7.97
CA ARG A 68 9.48 21.29 7.80
C ARG A 68 9.70 21.89 6.42
N ARG A 69 10.88 21.64 5.85
CA ARG A 69 11.20 22.07 4.48
C ARG A 69 10.51 21.22 3.43
N LEU A 70 10.39 19.92 3.65
CA LEU A 70 9.80 18.98 2.68
C LEU A 70 8.28 18.92 2.76
N PHE A 71 7.72 19.10 3.96
CA PHE A 71 6.31 19.01 4.27
C PHE A 71 5.87 20.23 5.11
N PRO A 72 5.83 21.43 4.53
CA PRO A 72 5.59 22.67 5.28
C PRO A 72 4.18 22.74 5.91
N ASP A 73 3.21 22.03 5.33
CA ASP A 73 1.82 22.03 5.77
C ASP A 73 1.51 20.95 6.83
N GLU A 74 2.48 20.09 7.15
CA GLU A 74 2.32 19.00 8.11
C GLU A 74 2.57 19.47 9.55
N THR A 75 1.78 18.95 10.48
CA THR A 75 1.99 19.19 11.91
C THR A 75 3.01 18.19 12.43
N HIS A 76 4.10 18.70 13.01
CA HIS A 76 5.13 17.87 13.61
C HIS A 76 4.98 17.87 15.11
N PHE A 77 5.01 16.69 15.71
CA PHE A 77 4.88 16.55 17.14
C PHE A 77 5.70 15.36 17.64
N GLU A 78 6.08 15.44 18.90
CA GLU A 78 6.81 14.36 19.55
C GLU A 78 5.89 13.53 20.40
N LYS A 79 5.99 12.22 20.22
CA LYS A 79 5.23 11.25 21.00
C LYS A 79 6.01 9.94 21.05
N ASP A 80 6.03 9.31 22.23
CA ASP A 80 6.60 7.97 22.43
C ASP A 80 8.07 7.82 21.98
N GLY A 81 8.88 8.87 22.16
CA GLY A 81 10.29 8.87 21.75
C GLY A 81 10.51 8.99 20.23
N ALA A 82 9.48 9.37 19.48
CA ALA A 82 9.54 9.59 18.05
C ALA A 82 9.11 11.02 17.66
N LEU A 83 9.68 11.51 16.57
CA LEU A 83 9.21 12.71 15.87
C LEU A 83 8.22 12.27 14.79
N ASN A 84 6.98 12.70 14.92
CA ASN A 84 5.86 12.22 14.11
C ASN A 84 5.29 13.33 13.22
N THR A 85 4.75 12.89 12.09
CA THR A 85 3.88 13.62 11.16
C THR A 85 2.65 12.76 10.88
N SER A 86 1.73 13.22 10.03
CA SER A 86 0.58 12.40 9.62
C SER A 86 0.99 11.10 8.89
N TRP A 87 2.14 11.09 8.22
CA TRP A 87 2.54 10.00 7.31
C TRP A 87 3.83 9.28 7.70
N LEU A 88 4.59 9.86 8.64
CA LEU A 88 5.95 9.43 8.95
C LEU A 88 6.21 9.51 10.45
N SER A 89 6.88 8.50 10.98
CA SER A 89 7.41 8.47 12.34
C SER A 89 8.91 8.22 12.32
N LEU A 90 9.69 9.11 12.92
CA LEU A 90 11.14 8.98 13.08
C LEU A 90 11.46 8.62 14.52
N ASN A 91 12.00 7.43 14.75
CA ASN A 91 12.44 6.99 16.07
C ASN A 91 13.68 7.77 16.49
N ILE A 92 13.62 8.40 17.67
CA ILE A 92 14.71 9.18 18.24
C ILE A 92 15.29 8.40 19.43
N SER A 93 16.60 8.25 19.45
CA SER A 93 17.31 7.65 20.58
C SER A 93 17.37 8.60 21.78
N PRO A 94 17.66 8.09 22.99
CA PRO A 94 17.83 8.95 24.17
C PRO A 94 18.92 10.03 24.03
N ASP A 95 19.94 9.81 23.18
CA ASP A 95 20.96 10.81 22.85
C ASP A 95 20.52 11.82 21.77
N GLY A 96 19.23 11.83 21.40
CA GLY A 96 18.62 12.83 20.52
C GLY A 96 18.92 12.64 19.03
N LYS A 97 19.29 11.43 18.62
CA LYS A 97 19.61 11.09 17.22
C LYS A 97 18.53 10.24 16.59
N VAL A 98 18.37 10.35 15.29
CA VAL A 98 17.46 9.47 14.55
C VAL A 98 18.06 8.08 14.47
N VAL A 99 17.32 7.07 14.94
CA VAL A 99 17.65 5.65 14.84
C VAL A 99 17.14 5.07 13.52
N GLY A 100 15.95 5.52 13.12
CA GLY A 100 15.35 5.15 11.86
C GLY A 100 13.92 5.66 11.68
N VAL A 101 13.41 5.47 10.47
CA VAL A 101 12.03 5.70 10.05
C VAL A 101 11.24 4.44 10.33
N ASN A 102 10.13 4.55 11.06
CA ASN A 102 9.24 3.43 11.29
C ASN A 102 8.43 3.13 10.03
N GLN A 103 8.31 1.83 9.72
CA GLN A 103 7.47 1.34 8.64
C GLN A 103 6.20 0.81 9.31
N ASP A 104 5.04 1.33 8.94
CA ASP A 104 3.78 0.79 9.45
C ASP A 104 3.71 -0.72 9.16
N GLU A 105 3.64 -1.52 10.22
CA GLU A 105 3.66 -3.00 10.15
C GLU A 105 2.54 -3.54 9.25
N THR A 106 1.43 -2.78 9.12
CA THR A 106 0.33 -3.13 8.22
C THR A 106 0.77 -3.22 6.76
N MET A 107 1.77 -2.45 6.32
CA MET A 107 2.27 -2.49 4.94
C MET A 107 3.15 -3.70 4.66
N GLN A 108 3.83 -4.27 5.67
CA GLN A 108 4.66 -5.46 5.50
C GLN A 108 3.83 -6.73 5.22
N HIS A 109 2.59 -6.79 5.71
CA HIS A 109 1.68 -7.89 5.43
C HIS A 109 1.28 -8.00 3.94
N TRP A 110 1.24 -6.87 3.23
CA TRP A 110 0.91 -6.82 1.80
C TRP A 110 2.14 -6.94 0.88
N ALA A 111 3.35 -6.77 1.42
CA ALA A 111 4.61 -6.92 0.68
C ALA A 111 4.95 -8.38 0.36
N LYS A 112 4.32 -9.35 1.03
CA LYS A 112 4.48 -10.76 0.69
C LYS A 112 3.83 -11.01 -0.68
N PRO A 113 4.55 -11.55 -1.67
CA PRO A 113 3.95 -11.89 -2.94
C PRO A 113 2.79 -12.84 -2.68
N LEU A 114 1.57 -12.44 -3.06
CA LEU A 114 0.51 -13.39 -3.33
C LEU A 114 1.11 -14.33 -4.38
N GLN A 115 1.31 -15.59 -4.00
CA GLN A 115 1.90 -16.62 -4.84
C GLN A 115 1.35 -16.47 -6.25
N SER A 116 2.24 -16.27 -7.21
CA SER A 116 1.92 -16.16 -8.63
C SER A 116 0.87 -17.22 -9.00
N PRO A 117 -0.17 -16.88 -9.78
CA PRO A 117 -1.11 -17.89 -10.22
C PRO A 117 -0.34 -19.04 -10.90
N PRO A 118 -0.73 -20.29 -10.66
CA PRO A 118 -0.06 -21.42 -11.30
C PRO A 118 -0.09 -21.22 -12.82
N LYS A 119 1.09 -21.38 -13.44
CA LYS A 119 1.27 -21.33 -14.90
C LYS A 119 0.42 -22.37 -15.61
#